data_AF-A0A2A9DQI1-F1
#
_entry.id   AF-A0A2A9DQI1-F1
#
_cell.length_a   1.000
_cell.length_b   1.000
_cell.length_c   1.000
_cell.angle_alpha   90.00
_cell.angle_beta   90.00
_cell.angle_gamma   90.00
#
_symmetry.space_group_name_H-M   'P 1'
#
loop_
_entity.id
_entity.type
_entity.pdbx_description
1 polymer ?
#
loop_
_entity_poly.entity_id
_entity_poly.type
_entity_poly.pdbx_seq_one_letter_code
_entity_poly.pdbx_strand_id
1 'polypeptide(L)'
;MAQHNDDTDNVIYADFGKRTRVPKPPAPEQRDSREVAGEQGDGEETPNLRQVKTSRDVYSGVDFARLVAAGKAKPNERKQQRGRITFQPAGERLFNLVTSQTDQGRIGRGRSYAADGRVLGLQILLGRIEAQVAGSQNEPFHVALNLPYRDASDVERITRTIAELPNGLARAEHGELPPELLDLLLGDEATDVTTACDCPDPTIVCKHAVAVADVAAQRMSTDPHVVFSLRGLDISQLEESLTRAAESIGQEAAASRGERFWAGRPFPSLPNPKVSPAIEESDIDLLHKAMRLVSYTSVEQLRAVADIEELYDVLTGQDS
;
A
#
# COMPACT_ATOMS: atom_id res chain seq x y z
N MET A 1 77.86 -16.04 -15.64
CA MET A 1 76.58 -15.88 -16.36
C MET A 1 75.61 -16.78 -15.65
N ALA A 2 74.50 -16.40 -15.04
CA ALA A 2 73.70 -15.18 -14.95
C ALA A 2 72.88 -15.38 -13.65
N GLN A 3 72.96 -14.47 -12.68
CA GLN A 3 72.01 -13.38 -12.43
C GLN A 3 70.65 -13.80 -11.86
N HIS A 4 70.37 -13.21 -10.69
CA HIS A 4 69.08 -12.98 -10.06
C HIS A 4 67.99 -12.45 -11.02
N ASN A 5 66.75 -12.79 -10.67
CA ASN A 5 65.52 -11.97 -10.58
C ASN A 5 64.45 -12.97 -10.08
N ASP A 6 63.91 -12.94 -8.86
CA ASP A 6 63.19 -11.88 -8.13
C ASP A 6 62.07 -11.25 -8.97
N ASP A 7 60.83 -11.71 -8.74
CA ASP A 7 59.61 -11.02 -9.16
C ASP A 7 58.43 -11.33 -8.20
N THR A 8 58.13 -10.33 -7.38
CA THR A 8 56.79 -9.88 -6.94
C THR A 8 55.98 -10.68 -5.91
N ASP A 9 56.15 -10.34 -4.63
CA ASP A 9 55.03 -10.23 -3.67
C ASP A 9 54.71 -8.74 -3.47
N ASN A 10 53.52 -8.32 -3.91
CA ASN A 10 53.07 -6.94 -3.86
C ASN A 10 52.22 -6.72 -2.60
N VAL A 11 52.86 -6.39 -1.47
CA VAL A 11 52.16 -6.00 -0.23
C VAL A 11 52.50 -4.55 0.10
N ILE A 12 51.50 -3.67 -0.03
CA ILE A 12 51.58 -2.28 0.42
C ILE A 12 51.32 -2.26 1.93
N TYR A 13 52.35 -1.98 2.74
CA TYR A 13 52.19 -1.65 4.16
C TYR A 13 51.87 -0.16 4.30
N ALA A 14 50.67 0.16 4.81
CA ALA A 14 50.34 1.50 5.27
C ALA A 14 50.80 1.67 6.73
N ASP A 15 51.81 2.51 6.94
CA ASP A 15 52.37 2.84 8.24
C ASP A 15 51.51 3.94 8.90
N PHE A 16 50.68 3.55 9.88
CA PHE A 16 49.90 4.51 10.66
C PHE A 16 50.73 5.00 11.85
N GLY A 17 51.36 6.17 11.68
CA GLY A 17 52.18 6.83 12.68
C GLY A 17 51.53 6.98 14.07
N LYS A 18 52.38 7.26 15.06
CA LYS A 18 52.07 7.23 16.51
C LYS A 18 50.91 8.17 16.89
N ARG A 19 49.94 7.62 17.64
CA ARG A 19 48.78 8.33 18.19
C ARG A 19 49.20 9.45 19.14
N THR A 20 48.94 10.71 18.78
CA THR A 20 48.99 11.88 19.68
C THR A 20 47.66 12.07 20.41
N ARG A 21 47.71 12.34 21.72
CA ARG A 21 46.53 12.66 22.55
C ARG A 21 46.00 14.05 22.19
N VAL A 22 44.72 14.15 21.84
CA VAL A 22 44.01 15.43 21.71
C VAL A 22 43.63 15.94 23.12
N PRO A 23 43.91 17.20 23.49
CA PRO A 23 43.51 17.75 24.78
C PRO A 23 42.01 18.02 24.86
N LYS A 24 41.45 17.80 26.06
CA LYS A 24 40.03 17.95 26.41
C LYS A 24 39.58 19.42 26.34
N PRO A 25 38.42 19.75 25.74
CA PRO A 25 37.91 21.11 25.72
C PRO A 25 37.46 21.59 27.13
N PRO A 26 37.58 22.90 27.43
CA PRO A 26 37.23 23.45 28.75
C PRO A 26 35.71 23.49 28.99
N ALA A 27 35.34 23.43 30.27
CA ALA A 27 33.95 23.41 30.73
C ALA A 27 33.29 24.80 30.61
N PRO A 28 31.96 24.88 30.41
CA PRO A 28 31.26 26.15 30.25
C PRO A 28 31.11 26.91 31.57
N GLU A 29 31.40 28.22 31.53
CA GLU A 29 31.28 29.17 32.64
C GLU A 29 29.82 29.45 33.03
N GLN A 30 29.56 29.48 34.33
CA GLN A 30 28.28 29.88 34.92
C GLN A 30 28.17 31.41 34.96
N ARG A 31 27.15 31.98 34.32
CA ARG A 31 26.84 33.41 34.42
C ARG A 31 25.92 33.69 35.61
N ASP A 32 26.38 34.64 36.41
CA ASP A 32 25.77 35.18 37.63
C ASP A 32 24.46 35.93 37.33
N SER A 33 23.49 35.81 38.23
CA SER A 33 22.12 36.31 38.07
C SER A 33 21.86 37.45 39.05
N ARG A 34 22.22 38.70 38.70
CA ARG A 34 21.76 39.89 39.42
C ARG A 34 21.53 41.09 38.49
N GLU A 35 20.28 41.56 38.52
CA GLU A 35 19.77 42.93 38.38
C GLU A 35 20.13 43.76 37.13
N VAL A 36 19.11 44.14 36.34
CA VAL A 36 18.74 45.55 36.07
C VAL A 36 17.25 45.61 35.71
N ALA A 37 16.54 46.55 36.34
CA ALA A 37 15.13 46.87 36.13
C ALA A 37 14.94 47.96 35.06
N GLY A 38 13.81 47.89 34.35
CA GLY A 38 13.04 49.05 33.86
C GLY A 38 13.35 49.57 32.44
N GLU A 39 12.40 49.41 31.50
CA GLU A 39 11.62 50.50 30.90
C GLU A 39 10.58 49.94 29.91
N GLN A 40 9.38 50.52 29.94
CA GLN A 40 8.19 50.16 29.15
C GLN A 40 8.19 50.91 27.80
N GLY A 41 7.79 50.23 26.73
CA GLY A 41 7.51 50.81 25.43
C GLY A 41 6.62 49.89 24.60
N ASP A 42 5.54 50.46 24.08
CA ASP A 42 4.40 49.81 23.44
C ASP A 42 4.72 49.32 22.01
N GLY A 43 4.12 48.19 21.59
CA GLY A 43 3.93 47.87 20.17
C GLY A 43 4.30 46.45 19.72
N GLU A 44 3.28 45.75 19.21
CA GLU A 44 3.32 44.57 18.32
C GLU A 44 3.65 43.19 18.94
N GLU A 45 2.58 42.44 19.24
CA GLU A 45 2.61 41.00 19.49
C GLU A 45 3.15 40.24 18.28
N THR A 46 4.40 39.77 18.39
CA THR A 46 4.91 38.64 17.60
C THR A 46 4.94 37.41 18.51
N PRO A 47 4.26 36.29 18.17
CA PRO A 47 4.28 35.13 19.02
C PRO A 47 5.66 34.46 18.98
N ASN A 48 6.20 34.31 20.19
CA ASN A 48 7.52 33.81 20.56
C ASN A 48 7.79 32.39 20.00
N LEU A 49 8.70 32.26 19.03
CA LEU A 49 9.31 31.00 18.62
C LEU A 49 10.29 30.48 19.69
N ARG A 50 9.76 30.04 20.83
CA ARG A 50 10.50 29.22 21.80
C ARG A 50 9.59 28.13 22.34
N GLN A 51 9.42 27.09 21.53
CA GLN A 51 9.26 25.68 21.92
C GLN A 51 8.89 24.84 20.68
N VAL A 52 9.77 24.80 19.68
CA VAL A 52 9.74 23.69 18.71
C VAL A 52 10.62 22.60 19.32
N LYS A 53 9.99 21.67 20.03
CA LYS A 53 10.65 20.40 20.38
C LYS A 53 11.04 19.76 19.06
N THR A 54 12.35 19.62 18.82
CA THR A 54 12.85 18.93 17.65
C THR A 54 12.42 17.46 17.72
N SER A 55 12.03 16.92 16.57
CA SER A 55 11.53 15.56 16.33
C SER A 55 12.51 14.43 16.70
N ARG A 56 13.65 14.75 17.34
CA ARG A 56 14.70 13.82 17.76
C ARG A 56 14.53 13.30 19.18
N ASP A 57 13.77 13.99 20.04
CA ASP A 57 13.67 13.66 21.47
C ASP A 57 12.40 12.87 21.86
N VAL A 58 11.55 12.48 20.90
CA VAL A 58 10.27 11.79 21.18
C VAL A 58 10.38 10.26 21.16
N TYR A 59 11.47 9.68 20.66
CA TYR A 59 11.64 8.22 20.58
C TYR A 59 13.01 7.77 21.08
N SER A 60 13.34 8.14 22.31
CA SER A 60 14.40 7.45 23.03
C SER A 60 13.82 6.16 23.62
N GLY A 61 14.40 5.01 23.26
CA GLY A 61 13.98 3.66 23.67
C GLY A 61 14.15 3.36 25.17
N VAL A 62 13.98 4.34 26.06
CA VAL A 62 14.13 4.22 27.51
C VAL A 62 12.82 3.93 28.26
N ASP A 63 11.66 3.98 27.60
CA ASP A 63 10.38 3.67 28.26
C ASP A 63 9.95 2.20 28.16
N PHE A 64 10.62 1.38 27.34
CA PHE A 64 10.26 -0.03 27.19
C PHE A 64 10.62 -0.88 28.42
N ALA A 65 11.80 -0.66 29.01
CA ALA A 65 12.20 -1.34 30.24
C ALA A 65 11.25 -1.04 31.42
N ARG A 66 10.67 0.18 31.46
CA ARG A 66 9.67 0.57 32.47
C ARG A 66 8.29 -0.01 32.22
N LEU A 67 7.85 -0.08 30.96
CA LEU A 67 6.54 -0.65 30.61
C LEU A 67 6.50 -2.18 30.76
N VAL A 68 7.61 -2.88 30.48
CA VAL A 68 7.73 -4.34 30.69
C VAL A 68 7.81 -4.69 32.18
N ALA A 69 8.51 -3.88 32.99
CA ALA A 69 8.56 -4.04 34.45
C ALA A 69 7.19 -3.87 35.15
N ALA A 70 6.21 -3.28 34.48
CA ALA A 70 4.85 -3.07 35.01
C ALA A 70 3.88 -4.25 34.78
N GLY A 71 4.33 -5.39 34.24
CA GLY A 71 3.59 -6.67 34.33
C GLY A 71 2.17 -6.68 33.75
N LYS A 72 1.85 -5.82 32.77
CA LYS A 72 0.50 -5.70 32.17
C LYS A 72 0.44 -5.94 30.67
N ALA A 73 1.43 -6.59 30.06
CA ALA A 73 1.27 -7.19 28.73
C ALA A 73 0.66 -8.59 28.90
N LYS A 74 -0.67 -8.70 28.77
CA LYS A 74 -1.34 -10.01 28.77
C LYS A 74 -0.85 -10.81 27.56
N PRO A 75 -0.47 -12.09 27.72
CA PRO A 75 -0.19 -12.95 26.58
C PRO A 75 -1.43 -13.01 25.70
N ASN A 76 -1.24 -12.88 24.40
CA ASN A 76 -2.33 -12.75 23.43
C ASN A 76 -3.11 -14.08 23.36
N GLU A 77 -4.19 -14.20 24.16
CA GLU A 77 -5.06 -15.39 24.27
C GLU A 77 -6.00 -15.57 23.06
N ARG A 78 -5.49 -15.36 21.84
CA ARG A 78 -6.16 -15.87 20.63
C ARG A 78 -5.40 -17.09 20.18
N LYS A 79 -5.99 -18.26 20.47
CA LYS A 79 -5.64 -19.58 19.92
C LYS A 79 -5.44 -19.43 18.40
N GLN A 80 -4.21 -19.20 17.97
CA GLN A 80 -3.89 -18.94 16.56
C GLN A 80 -4.28 -20.20 15.79
N GLN A 81 -5.28 -20.04 14.92
CA GLN A 81 -5.83 -21.09 14.10
C GLN A 81 -4.70 -21.67 13.24
N ARG A 82 -4.42 -22.96 13.43
CA ARG A 82 -3.41 -23.74 12.72
C ARG A 82 -3.84 -24.03 11.28
N GLY A 83 -3.98 -22.98 10.47
CA GLY A 83 -4.01 -23.05 9.02
C GLY A 83 -2.67 -22.57 8.46
N ARG A 84 -2.26 -23.08 7.30
CA ARG A 84 -1.15 -22.48 6.53
C ARG A 84 -1.65 -21.11 6.07
N ILE A 85 -1.37 -20.06 6.84
CA ILE A 85 -1.79 -18.70 6.50
C ILE A 85 -1.06 -18.34 5.20
N THR A 86 -1.82 -18.15 4.12
CA THR A 86 -1.29 -17.55 2.90
C THR A 86 -1.14 -16.06 3.17
N PHE A 87 0.04 -15.51 2.95
CA PHE A 87 0.24 -14.08 3.12
C PHE A 87 -0.51 -13.32 2.02
N GLN A 88 -1.08 -12.18 2.39
CA GLN A 88 -1.51 -11.17 1.43
C GLN A 88 -0.27 -10.45 0.86
N PRO A 89 -0.40 -9.68 -0.25
CA PRO A 89 0.73 -9.09 -0.94
C PRO A 89 1.70 -8.30 -0.05
N ALA A 90 1.19 -7.53 0.91
CA ALA A 90 2.05 -6.77 1.83
C ALA A 90 2.85 -7.67 2.78
N GLY A 91 2.20 -8.68 3.38
CA GLY A 91 2.88 -9.63 4.25
C GLY A 91 3.92 -10.45 3.48
N GLU A 92 3.57 -10.88 2.26
CA GLU A 92 4.49 -11.58 1.37
C GLU A 92 5.70 -10.71 1.01
N ARG A 93 5.48 -9.44 0.66
CA ARG A 93 6.55 -8.50 0.34
C ARG A 93 7.52 -8.33 1.51
N LEU A 94 7.02 -8.02 2.71
CA LEU A 94 7.87 -7.87 3.90
C LEU A 94 8.67 -9.14 4.18
N PHE A 95 8.01 -10.30 4.15
CA PHE A 95 8.66 -11.57 4.43
C PHE A 95 9.77 -11.87 3.41
N ASN A 96 9.54 -11.58 2.13
CA ASN A 96 10.54 -11.78 1.08
C ASN A 96 11.73 -10.82 1.19
N LEU A 97 11.49 -9.54 1.52
CA LEU A 97 12.54 -8.54 1.76
C LEU A 97 13.49 -8.98 2.88
N VAL A 98 12.95 -9.56 3.96
CA VAL A 98 13.76 -10.07 5.07
C VAL A 98 14.44 -11.39 4.73
N THR A 99 13.71 -12.35 4.16
CA THR A 99 14.23 -13.72 3.97
C THR A 99 15.18 -13.89 2.80
N SER A 100 15.18 -12.98 1.83
CA SER A 100 16.18 -12.94 0.75
C SER A 100 17.62 -12.74 1.25
N GLN A 101 17.81 -12.29 2.49
CA GLN A 101 19.12 -12.06 3.11
C GLN A 101 19.59 -13.21 4.01
N THR A 102 18.97 -14.40 3.93
CA THR A 102 19.27 -15.54 4.82
C THR A 102 19.11 -16.91 4.14
N ASP A 103 19.56 -17.98 4.81
CA ASP A 103 19.47 -19.34 4.29
C ASP A 103 18.15 -20.06 4.66
N GLN A 104 17.78 -21.06 3.86
CA GLN A 104 16.54 -21.83 4.04
C GLN A 104 16.43 -22.53 5.42
N GLY A 105 17.55 -22.91 6.03
CA GLY A 105 17.55 -23.51 7.36
C GLY A 105 17.14 -22.50 8.44
N ARG A 106 17.59 -21.25 8.33
CA ARG A 106 17.16 -20.14 9.20
C ARG A 106 15.70 -19.78 8.97
N ILE A 107 15.26 -19.77 7.72
CA ILE A 107 13.85 -19.54 7.36
C ILE A 107 12.96 -20.60 8.03
N GLY A 108 13.31 -21.88 7.88
CA GLY A 108 12.56 -22.99 8.48
C GLY A 108 12.45 -22.87 10.00
N ARG A 109 13.58 -22.63 10.68
CA ARG A 109 13.57 -22.46 12.15
C ARG A 109 12.80 -21.22 12.61
N GLY A 110 12.90 -20.11 11.89
CA GLY A 110 12.16 -18.89 12.20
C GLY A 110 10.65 -19.09 12.07
N ARG A 111 10.20 -19.75 11.00
CA ARG A 111 8.81 -20.17 10.83
C ARG A 111 8.33 -21.07 11.96
N SER A 112 9.14 -22.03 12.40
CA SER A 112 8.80 -22.86 13.56
C SER A 112 8.63 -22.03 14.84
N TYR A 113 9.48 -21.02 15.07
CA TYR A 113 9.35 -20.15 16.25
C TYR A 113 8.08 -19.29 16.20
N ALA A 114 7.73 -18.78 15.02
CA ALA A 114 6.47 -18.08 14.80
C ALA A 114 5.26 -19.00 15.06
N ALA A 115 5.26 -20.19 14.48
CA ALA A 115 4.18 -21.18 14.62
C ALA A 115 4.02 -21.71 16.06
N ASP A 116 5.12 -21.79 16.82
CA ASP A 116 5.12 -22.16 18.24
C ASP A 116 4.62 -21.03 19.16
N GLY A 117 4.31 -19.84 18.63
CA GLY A 117 3.86 -18.70 19.41
C GLY A 117 4.96 -18.06 20.28
N ARG A 118 6.23 -18.17 19.86
CA ARG A 118 7.37 -17.64 20.63
C ARG A 118 7.62 -16.14 20.46
N VAL A 119 6.93 -15.51 19.51
CA VAL A 119 7.01 -14.06 19.28
C VAL A 119 6.01 -13.37 20.21
N LEU A 120 6.51 -12.49 21.07
CA LEU A 120 5.77 -11.80 22.11
C LEU A 120 5.77 -10.30 21.85
N GLY A 121 4.60 -9.67 22.08
CA GLY A 121 4.48 -8.21 22.07
C GLY A 121 4.89 -7.54 20.76
N LEU A 122 4.47 -8.08 19.61
CA LEU A 122 4.69 -7.42 18.31
C LEU A 122 4.10 -6.01 18.33
N GLN A 123 4.93 -5.01 18.08
CA GLN A 123 4.57 -3.60 17.97
C GLN A 123 4.98 -3.09 16.60
N ILE A 124 4.11 -2.28 16.01
CA ILE A 124 4.30 -1.69 14.70
C ILE A 124 4.31 -0.18 14.91
N LEU A 125 5.47 0.40 14.66
CA LEU A 125 5.82 1.80 14.88
C LEU A 125 6.11 2.44 13.52
N LEU A 126 6.29 3.76 13.50
CA LEU A 126 6.67 4.49 12.28
C LEU A 126 8.01 3.97 11.75
N GLY A 127 7.98 3.35 10.57
CA GLY A 127 9.15 2.78 9.89
C GLY A 127 9.82 1.62 10.62
N ARG A 128 9.19 1.03 11.65
CA ARG A 128 9.84 0.02 12.50
C ARG A 128 8.86 -1.01 13.05
N ILE A 129 9.28 -2.27 13.10
CA ILE A 129 8.55 -3.36 13.74
C ILE A 129 9.42 -3.92 14.85
N GLU A 130 8.89 -4.00 16.07
CA GLU A 130 9.61 -4.51 17.24
C GLU A 130 8.86 -5.67 17.88
N ALA A 131 9.60 -6.65 18.40
CA ALA A 131 9.04 -7.72 19.20
C ALA A 131 10.11 -8.35 20.11
N GLN A 132 9.64 -9.19 21.03
CA GLN A 132 10.50 -10.10 21.78
C GLN A 132 10.32 -11.53 21.27
N VAL A 133 11.38 -12.32 21.27
CA VAL A 133 11.32 -13.73 20.85
C VAL A 133 11.85 -14.63 21.95
N ALA A 134 10.97 -15.50 22.47
CA ALA A 134 11.34 -16.49 23.47
C ALA A 134 12.28 -17.55 22.86
N GLY A 135 13.50 -17.59 23.40
CA GLY A 135 14.56 -18.49 22.97
C GLY A 135 14.77 -19.68 23.90
N SER A 136 16.00 -20.18 23.92
CA SER A 136 16.46 -21.21 24.87
C SER A 136 16.88 -20.65 26.23
N GLN A 137 17.17 -19.35 26.30
CA GLN A 137 17.51 -18.66 27.54
C GLN A 137 16.26 -18.07 28.20
N ASN A 138 16.36 -17.75 29.50
CA ASN A 138 15.23 -17.23 30.28
C ASN A 138 14.74 -15.85 29.80
N GLU A 139 15.66 -15.00 29.34
CA GLU A 139 15.35 -13.65 28.86
C GLU A 139 15.07 -13.65 27.34
N PRO A 140 13.88 -13.22 26.89
CA PRO A 140 13.58 -13.13 25.46
C PRO A 140 14.55 -12.21 24.72
N PHE A 141 14.82 -12.53 23.46
CA PHE A 141 15.64 -11.70 22.58
C PHE A 141 14.83 -10.52 22.05
N HIS A 142 15.41 -9.32 22.04
CA HIS A 142 14.83 -8.16 21.38
C HIS A 142 15.13 -8.19 19.88
N VAL A 143 14.09 -7.99 19.08
CA VAL A 143 14.19 -8.00 17.61
C VAL A 143 13.52 -6.75 17.06
N ALA A 144 14.20 -6.09 16.13
CA ALA A 144 13.64 -5.00 15.36
C ALA A 144 13.88 -5.20 13.86
N LEU A 145 12.86 -4.91 13.07
CA LEU A 145 12.93 -4.75 11.62
C LEU A 145 12.76 -3.25 11.34
N ASN A 146 13.77 -2.61 10.73
CA ASN A 146 13.69 -1.21 10.35
C ASN A 146 13.47 -1.12 8.85
N LEU A 147 12.44 -0.38 8.47
CA LEU A 147 12.06 -0.12 7.09
C LEU A 147 12.73 1.16 6.60
N PRO A 148 12.80 1.40 5.28
CA PRO A 148 13.41 2.62 4.75
C PRO A 148 12.65 3.85 5.26
N TYR A 149 13.39 4.92 5.54
CA TYR A 149 12.80 6.21 5.87
C TYR A 149 11.96 6.72 4.69
N ARG A 150 10.82 7.32 5.00
CA ARG A 150 9.93 7.97 4.02
C ARG A 150 9.63 9.37 4.52
N ASP A 151 9.84 10.36 3.66
CA ASP A 151 9.54 11.75 3.99
C ASP A 151 8.08 12.10 3.67
N ALA A 152 7.70 13.36 3.91
CA ALA A 152 6.35 13.83 3.64
C ALA A 152 5.96 13.70 2.15
N SER A 153 6.91 13.85 1.24
CA SER A 153 6.65 13.75 -0.21
C SER A 153 6.40 12.30 -0.64
N ASP A 154 7.08 11.34 -0.02
CA ASP A 154 6.82 9.91 -0.21
C ASP A 154 5.42 9.54 0.32
N VAL A 155 5.03 10.06 1.48
CA VAL A 155 3.70 9.83 2.08
C VAL A 155 2.59 10.44 1.23
N GLU A 156 2.82 11.64 0.69
CA GLU A 156 1.90 12.25 -0.29
C GLU A 156 1.81 11.40 -1.57
N ARG A 157 2.94 10.88 -2.06
CA ARG A 157 2.98 10.00 -3.22
C ARG A 157 2.17 8.72 -2.99
N ILE A 158 2.29 8.08 -1.82
CA ILE A 158 1.48 6.93 -1.42
C ILE A 158 -0.01 7.28 -1.51
N THR A 159 -0.41 8.40 -0.92
CA THR A 159 -1.80 8.85 -0.88
C THR A 159 -2.35 9.12 -2.29
N ARG A 160 -1.56 9.81 -3.13
CA ARG A 160 -1.91 10.08 -4.52
C ARG A 160 -2.03 8.79 -5.33
N THR A 161 -1.11 7.86 -5.20
CA THR A 161 -1.16 6.56 -5.90
C THR A 161 -2.44 5.80 -5.54
N ILE A 162 -2.88 5.83 -4.28
CA ILE A 162 -4.16 5.22 -3.88
C ILE A 162 -5.34 5.94 -4.54
N ALA A 163 -5.33 7.28 -4.59
CA ALA A 163 -6.41 8.08 -5.19
C ALA A 163 -6.51 7.91 -6.72
N GLU A 164 -5.40 7.66 -7.40
CA GLU A 164 -5.35 7.45 -8.86
C GLU A 164 -5.81 6.04 -9.27
N LEU A 165 -5.78 5.07 -8.34
CA LEU A 165 -6.20 3.70 -8.61
C LEU A 165 -7.73 3.58 -8.67
N PRO A 166 -8.28 2.85 -9.67
CA PRO A 166 -9.69 2.49 -9.67
C PRO A 166 -10.05 1.70 -8.41
N ASN A 167 -11.03 2.20 -7.66
CA ASN A 167 -11.42 1.68 -6.34
C ASN A 167 -10.23 1.56 -5.37
N GLY A 168 -9.22 2.42 -5.48
CA GLY A 168 -7.94 2.28 -4.78
C GLY A 168 -8.07 2.20 -3.26
N LEU A 169 -8.97 2.96 -2.67
CA LEU A 169 -9.25 2.92 -1.23
C LEU A 169 -9.82 1.57 -0.80
N ALA A 170 -10.90 1.10 -1.45
CA ALA A 170 -11.50 -0.20 -1.17
C ALA A 170 -10.50 -1.34 -1.38
N ARG A 171 -9.63 -1.25 -2.39
CA ARG A 171 -8.55 -2.21 -2.61
C ARG A 171 -7.52 -2.17 -1.49
N ALA A 172 -7.15 -0.98 -1.02
CA ALA A 172 -6.22 -0.83 0.10
C ALA A 172 -6.76 -1.41 1.41
N GLU A 173 -8.05 -1.23 1.69
CA GLU A 173 -8.74 -1.84 2.83
C GLU A 173 -8.74 -3.36 2.79
N HIS A 174 -8.89 -3.96 1.60
CA HIS A 174 -8.83 -5.41 1.43
C HIS A 174 -7.40 -5.97 1.32
N GLY A 175 -6.37 -5.10 1.35
CA GLY A 175 -4.96 -5.50 1.22
C GLY A 175 -4.53 -5.83 -0.22
N GLU A 176 -5.33 -5.44 -1.21
CA GLU A 176 -5.05 -5.61 -2.65
C GLU A 176 -4.16 -4.50 -3.20
N LEU A 177 -2.92 -4.46 -2.72
CA LEU A 177 -1.97 -3.39 -3.02
C LEU A 177 -1.15 -3.72 -4.29
N PRO A 178 -1.07 -2.81 -5.28
CA PRO A 178 -0.20 -3.02 -6.44
C PRO A 178 1.29 -2.96 -6.03
N PRO A 179 2.19 -3.60 -6.81
CA PRO A 179 3.62 -3.65 -6.51
C PRO A 179 4.26 -2.29 -6.24
N GLU A 180 3.96 -1.29 -7.07
CA GLU A 180 4.51 0.07 -6.94
C GLU A 180 4.17 0.72 -5.58
N LEU A 181 2.97 0.44 -5.06
CA LEU A 181 2.54 0.92 -3.75
C LEU A 181 3.26 0.16 -2.63
N LEU A 182 3.49 -1.15 -2.81
CA LEU A 182 4.26 -1.96 -1.88
C LEU A 182 5.73 -1.51 -1.80
N ASP A 183 6.33 -1.08 -2.90
CA ASP A 183 7.71 -0.54 -2.93
C ASP A 183 7.82 0.73 -2.06
N LEU A 184 6.84 1.62 -2.19
CA LEU A 184 6.76 2.83 -1.37
C LEU A 184 6.49 2.50 0.11
N LEU A 185 5.59 1.55 0.39
CA LEU A 185 5.19 1.20 1.74
C LEU A 185 6.24 0.37 2.49
N LEU A 186 6.93 -0.57 1.86
CA LEU A 186 7.76 -1.57 2.53
C LEU A 186 9.24 -1.52 2.12
N GLY A 187 9.53 -1.06 0.91
CA GLY A 187 10.86 -1.11 0.31
C GLY A 187 10.85 -1.92 -0.98
N ASP A 188 11.80 -1.61 -1.87
CA ASP A 188 11.93 -2.30 -3.14
C ASP A 188 12.94 -3.44 -3.03
N GLU A 189 14.12 -3.13 -2.49
CA GLU A 189 15.27 -4.02 -2.40
C GLU A 189 15.39 -4.65 -1.00
N ALA A 190 15.98 -5.85 -0.96
CA ALA A 190 16.21 -6.56 0.31
C ALA A 190 16.95 -5.69 1.34
N THR A 191 17.94 -4.92 0.88
CA THR A 191 18.77 -4.03 1.71
C THR A 191 18.01 -2.85 2.32
N ASP A 192 16.80 -2.55 1.82
CA ASP A 192 15.95 -1.50 2.40
C ASP A 192 15.45 -1.88 3.81
N VAL A 193 15.32 -3.18 4.09
CA VAL A 193 14.88 -3.68 5.39
C VAL A 193 16.10 -4.19 6.16
N THR A 194 16.45 -3.48 7.22
CA THR A 194 17.54 -3.88 8.12
C THR A 194 17.00 -4.54 9.37
N THR A 195 17.73 -5.50 9.90
CA THR A 195 17.33 -6.28 11.06
C THR A 195 18.32 -6.10 12.20
N ALA A 196 17.80 -5.91 13.41
CA ALA A 196 18.59 -5.87 14.64
C ALA A 196 18.06 -6.92 15.61
N CYS A 197 18.96 -7.77 16.11
CA CYS A 197 18.63 -8.75 17.14
C CYS A 197 19.82 -8.88 18.10
N ASP A 198 19.54 -8.96 19.39
CA ASP A 198 20.53 -9.14 20.46
C ASP A 198 20.96 -10.60 20.68
N CYS A 199 20.54 -11.52 19.81
CA CYS A 199 20.91 -12.93 19.89
C CYS A 199 22.38 -13.17 19.50
N PRO A 200 23.01 -14.27 19.96
CA PRO A 200 24.43 -14.55 19.69
C PRO A 200 24.72 -14.98 18.24
N ASP A 201 23.76 -14.81 17.34
CA ASP A 201 23.87 -15.17 15.94
C ASP A 201 24.47 -14.00 15.15
N PRO A 202 25.66 -14.14 14.54
CA PRO A 202 26.36 -13.01 13.91
C PRO A 202 25.81 -12.64 12.53
N THR A 203 24.75 -13.31 12.07
CA THR A 203 24.14 -13.05 10.75
C THR A 203 23.23 -11.84 10.80
N ILE A 204 23.12 -11.14 9.65
CA ILE A 204 22.22 -9.99 9.50
C ILE A 204 20.79 -10.44 9.85
N VAL A 205 20.29 -11.48 9.17
CA VAL A 205 18.96 -12.04 9.40
C VAL A 205 19.06 -13.40 10.11
N CYS A 206 18.88 -13.36 11.43
CA CYS A 206 18.80 -14.55 12.27
C CYS A 206 17.40 -15.19 12.25
N LYS A 207 17.25 -16.39 12.84
CA LYS A 207 15.94 -17.07 12.95
C LYS A 207 14.89 -16.24 13.72
N HIS A 208 15.29 -15.38 14.65
CA HIS A 208 14.36 -14.55 15.42
C HIS A 208 13.82 -13.40 14.56
N ALA A 209 14.66 -12.77 13.73
CA ALA A 209 14.24 -11.79 12.74
C ALA A 209 13.24 -12.39 11.75
N VAL A 210 13.50 -13.62 11.26
CA VAL A 210 12.54 -14.36 10.43
C VAL A 210 11.23 -14.60 11.19
N ALA A 211 11.27 -15.03 12.45
CA ALA A 211 10.06 -15.28 13.23
C ALA A 211 9.20 -14.01 13.39
N VAL A 212 9.84 -12.86 13.66
CA VAL A 212 9.15 -11.57 13.74
C VAL A 212 8.59 -11.14 12.38
N ALA A 213 9.34 -11.31 11.30
CA ALA A 213 8.87 -11.02 9.95
C ALA A 213 7.67 -11.89 9.56
N ASP A 214 7.66 -13.15 9.96
CA ASP A 214 6.55 -14.08 9.71
C ASP A 214 5.28 -13.64 10.46
N VAL A 215 5.39 -13.35 11.77
CA VAL A 215 4.24 -12.89 12.58
C VAL A 215 3.76 -11.50 12.12
N ALA A 216 4.68 -10.61 11.72
CA ALA A 216 4.33 -9.33 11.13
C ALA A 216 3.59 -9.51 9.80
N ALA A 217 4.06 -10.40 8.92
CA ALA A 217 3.41 -10.71 7.65
C ALA A 217 2.00 -11.29 7.85
N GLN A 218 1.82 -12.20 8.82
CA GLN A 218 0.50 -12.69 9.21
C GLN A 218 -0.41 -11.57 9.72
N ARG A 219 0.13 -10.64 10.52
CA ARG A 219 -0.63 -9.50 11.03
C ARG A 219 -1.08 -8.58 9.90
N MET A 220 -0.19 -8.22 8.98
CA MET A 220 -0.51 -7.41 7.80
C MET A 220 -1.55 -8.09 6.90
N SER A 221 -1.49 -9.42 6.81
CA SER A 221 -2.45 -10.21 6.02
C SER A 221 -3.83 -10.33 6.65
N THR A 222 -3.92 -10.13 7.98
CA THR A 222 -5.18 -10.14 8.72
C THR A 222 -5.79 -8.74 8.82
N ASP A 223 -4.94 -7.72 8.86
CA ASP A 223 -5.28 -6.33 9.10
C ASP A 223 -4.41 -5.43 8.20
N PRO A 224 -4.86 -5.14 6.96
CA PRO A 224 -4.08 -4.37 5.99
C PRO A 224 -3.74 -2.94 6.43
N HIS A 225 -4.56 -2.34 7.30
CA HIS A 225 -4.36 -0.97 7.80
C HIS A 225 -3.00 -0.79 8.51
N VAL A 226 -2.50 -1.87 9.12
CA VAL A 226 -1.22 -1.92 9.80
C VAL A 226 -0.05 -1.51 8.90
N VAL A 227 -0.13 -1.82 7.60
CA VAL A 227 0.92 -1.47 6.63
C VAL A 227 1.02 0.05 6.47
N PHE A 228 -0.10 0.75 6.58
CA PHE A 228 -0.17 2.21 6.47
C PHE A 228 0.25 2.89 7.78
N SER A 229 -0.01 2.26 8.93
CA SER A 229 0.47 2.74 10.23
C SER A 229 2.01 2.79 10.30
N LEU A 230 2.73 1.94 9.55
CA LEU A 230 4.19 2.06 9.39
C LEU A 230 4.62 3.39 8.79
N ARG A 231 3.74 4.06 8.04
CA ARG A 231 3.97 5.35 7.39
C ARG A 231 3.24 6.51 8.06
N GLY A 232 2.63 6.27 9.23
CA GLY A 232 1.84 7.27 9.94
C GLY A 232 0.56 7.65 9.21
N LEU A 233 0.13 6.80 8.28
CA LEU A 233 -1.11 6.96 7.56
C LEU A 233 -2.22 6.21 8.28
N ASP A 234 -3.32 6.91 8.51
CA ASP A 234 -4.58 6.33 8.97
C ASP A 234 -5.53 6.28 7.77
N ILE A 235 -5.69 5.08 7.20
CA ILE A 235 -6.58 4.88 6.04
C ILE A 235 -8.01 5.27 6.37
N SER A 236 -8.49 5.05 7.60
CA SER A 236 -9.85 5.41 7.98
C SER A 236 -10.05 6.92 7.94
N GLN A 237 -9.03 7.71 8.30
CA GLN A 237 -9.07 9.17 8.14
C GLN A 237 -9.01 9.60 6.67
N LEU A 238 -8.27 8.87 5.84
CA LEU A 238 -8.21 9.11 4.40
C LEU A 238 -9.57 8.84 3.74
N GLU A 239 -10.24 7.73 4.11
CA GLU A 239 -11.60 7.39 3.69
C GLU A 239 -12.58 8.49 4.07
N GLU A 240 -12.58 8.93 5.34
CA GLU A 240 -13.49 9.96 5.81
C GLU A 240 -13.26 11.30 5.09
N SER A 241 -12.00 11.61 4.77
CA SER A 241 -11.64 12.82 4.02
C SER A 241 -12.06 12.75 2.56
N LEU A 242 -11.85 11.61 1.90
CA LEU A 242 -12.29 11.37 0.51
C LEU A 242 -13.81 11.36 0.39
N THR A 243 -14.50 10.73 1.35
CA THR A 243 -15.97 10.67 1.39
C THR A 243 -16.56 12.07 1.54
N ARG A 244 -16.04 12.87 2.49
CA ARG A 244 -16.46 14.27 2.65
C ARG A 244 -16.21 15.11 1.40
N ALA A 245 -15.07 14.92 0.73
CA ALA A 245 -14.78 15.61 -0.53
C ALA A 245 -15.72 15.17 -1.67
N ALA A 246 -16.04 13.87 -1.76
CA ALA A 246 -17.00 13.36 -2.74
C ALA A 246 -18.42 13.88 -2.46
N GLU A 247 -18.82 13.95 -1.19
CA GLU A 247 -20.10 14.53 -0.76
C GLU A 247 -20.16 16.02 -1.09
N SER A 248 -19.10 16.80 -0.86
CA SER A 248 -19.10 18.24 -1.19
C SER A 248 -19.20 18.46 -2.70
N ILE A 249 -18.46 17.70 -3.50
CA ILE A 249 -18.57 17.73 -4.97
C ILE A 249 -19.98 17.32 -5.40
N GLY A 250 -20.55 16.29 -4.79
CA GLY A 250 -21.91 15.83 -5.03
C GLY A 250 -22.95 16.90 -4.71
N GLN A 251 -22.77 17.65 -3.61
CA GLN A 251 -23.64 18.75 -3.20
C GLN A 251 -23.51 19.96 -4.12
N GLU A 252 -22.30 20.34 -4.55
CA GLU A 252 -22.08 21.41 -5.51
C GLU A 252 -22.65 21.05 -6.90
N ALA A 253 -22.45 19.80 -7.33
CA ALA A 253 -23.06 19.27 -8.53
C ALA A 253 -24.59 19.25 -8.40
N ALA A 254 -25.15 18.81 -7.27
CA ALA A 254 -26.59 18.82 -7.04
C ALA A 254 -27.17 20.24 -6.98
N ALA A 255 -26.47 21.20 -6.38
CA ALA A 255 -26.88 22.60 -6.32
C ALA A 255 -26.86 23.26 -7.71
N SER A 256 -25.82 23.01 -8.51
CA SER A 256 -25.70 23.54 -9.87
C SER A 256 -26.54 22.80 -10.92
N ARG A 257 -26.89 21.54 -10.65
CA ARG A 257 -27.68 20.66 -11.53
C ARG A 257 -29.14 20.58 -11.15
N GLY A 258 -29.53 20.95 -9.94
CA GLY A 258 -30.92 20.87 -9.44
C GLY A 258 -31.91 21.56 -10.37
N GLU A 259 -31.60 22.79 -10.80
CA GLU A 259 -32.43 23.49 -11.79
C GLU A 259 -32.39 22.79 -13.16
N ARG A 260 -31.22 22.36 -13.65
CA ARG A 260 -31.07 21.77 -15.00
C ARG A 260 -31.56 20.32 -15.12
N PHE A 261 -31.65 19.59 -14.01
CA PHE A 261 -32.13 18.21 -13.95
C PHE A 261 -33.66 18.17 -13.99
N TRP A 262 -34.32 19.05 -13.23
CA TRP A 262 -35.78 19.15 -13.18
C TRP A 262 -36.39 20.05 -14.27
N ALA A 263 -35.63 21.02 -14.82
CA ALA A 263 -36.12 21.87 -15.91
C ALA A 263 -36.34 21.12 -17.24
N GLY A 264 -35.88 19.87 -17.33
CA GLY A 264 -35.93 19.09 -18.55
C GLY A 264 -35.05 19.68 -19.66
N ARG A 265 -34.76 18.88 -20.68
CA ARG A 265 -34.26 19.37 -21.96
C ARG A 265 -35.31 19.02 -23.00
N PRO A 266 -35.48 19.83 -24.07
CA PRO A 266 -36.25 19.36 -25.22
C PRO A 266 -35.64 18.03 -25.65
N PHE A 267 -36.48 17.00 -25.73
CA PHE A 267 -36.03 15.69 -26.21
C PHE A 267 -35.38 15.88 -27.58
N PRO A 268 -34.29 15.14 -27.88
CA PRO A 268 -33.81 15.08 -29.25
C PRO A 268 -34.98 14.69 -30.16
N SER A 269 -35.05 15.28 -31.35
CA SER A 269 -36.03 14.86 -32.35
C SER A 269 -35.96 13.35 -32.51
N LEU A 270 -37.12 12.69 -32.60
CA LEU A 270 -37.17 11.26 -32.85
C LEU A 270 -36.28 10.94 -34.06
N PRO A 271 -35.46 9.87 -33.99
CA PRO A 271 -34.72 9.43 -35.17
C PRO A 271 -35.74 9.15 -36.27
N ASN A 272 -35.43 9.54 -37.50
CA ASN A 272 -36.28 9.20 -38.63
C ASN A 272 -35.94 7.76 -39.06
N PRO A 273 -36.75 6.75 -38.70
CA PRO A 273 -36.45 5.38 -39.10
C PRO A 273 -36.46 5.30 -40.63
N LYS A 274 -35.53 4.54 -41.20
CA LYS A 274 -35.57 4.22 -42.62
C LYS A 274 -36.81 3.37 -42.84
N VAL A 275 -37.77 3.86 -43.62
CA VAL A 275 -38.91 3.07 -44.05
C VAL A 275 -38.39 2.06 -45.08
N SER A 276 -38.50 0.78 -44.77
CA SER A 276 -38.24 -0.33 -45.69
C SER A 276 -39.57 -1.06 -45.96
N PRO A 277 -39.77 -1.62 -47.17
CA PRO A 277 -40.92 -2.48 -47.45
C PRO A 277 -41.02 -3.61 -46.43
N ALA A 278 -42.24 -3.89 -45.94
CA ALA A 278 -42.47 -4.93 -44.94
C ALA A 278 -41.98 -6.31 -45.42
N ILE A 279 -42.01 -6.55 -46.74
CA ILE A 279 -41.55 -7.81 -47.33
C ILE A 279 -40.02 -7.98 -47.21
N GLU A 280 -39.25 -6.89 -47.32
CA GLU A 280 -37.79 -6.89 -47.19
C GLU A 280 -37.32 -6.99 -45.74
N GLU A 281 -38.11 -6.45 -44.79
CA GLU A 281 -37.80 -6.51 -43.36
C GLU A 281 -38.32 -7.80 -42.70
N SER A 282 -39.29 -8.48 -43.34
CA SER A 282 -39.83 -9.77 -42.88
C SER A 282 -38.96 -10.96 -43.27
N ASP A 283 -39.08 -12.06 -42.53
CA ASP A 283 -38.36 -13.30 -42.83
C ASP A 283 -38.92 -13.98 -44.10
N ILE A 284 -38.16 -13.84 -45.19
CA ILE A 284 -38.53 -14.37 -46.52
C ILE A 284 -38.66 -15.90 -46.52
N ASP A 285 -37.96 -16.62 -45.63
CA ASP A 285 -38.06 -18.08 -45.56
C ASP A 285 -39.42 -18.51 -44.97
N LEU A 286 -39.96 -17.74 -44.02
CA LEU A 286 -41.30 -17.95 -43.50
C LEU A 286 -42.37 -17.64 -44.55
N LEU A 287 -42.18 -16.59 -45.34
CA LEU A 287 -43.08 -16.28 -46.46
C LEU A 287 -43.09 -17.41 -47.50
N HIS A 288 -41.90 -17.88 -47.90
CA HIS A 288 -41.74 -19.02 -48.82
C HIS A 288 -42.41 -20.28 -48.27
N LYS A 289 -42.24 -20.55 -46.96
CA LYS A 289 -42.86 -21.70 -46.31
C LYS A 289 -44.38 -21.61 -46.29
N ALA A 290 -44.93 -20.42 -46.07
CA ALA A 290 -46.38 -20.18 -46.14
C ALA A 290 -46.91 -20.36 -47.57
N MET A 291 -46.23 -19.80 -48.58
CA MET A 291 -46.65 -19.91 -49.98
C MET A 291 -46.61 -21.35 -50.48
N ARG A 292 -45.67 -22.16 -49.99
CA ARG A 292 -45.63 -23.60 -50.30
C ARG A 292 -46.87 -24.37 -49.86
N LEU A 293 -47.63 -23.89 -48.87
CA LEU A 293 -48.89 -24.53 -48.44
C LEU A 293 -50.02 -24.36 -49.46
N VAL A 294 -49.93 -23.35 -50.32
CA VAL A 294 -50.98 -22.98 -51.29
C VAL A 294 -50.55 -23.15 -52.76
N SER A 295 -49.26 -23.41 -53.03
CA SER A 295 -48.72 -23.67 -54.37
C SER A 295 -48.33 -25.16 -54.56
N TYR A 296 -48.56 -25.74 -55.74
CA TYR A 296 -48.23 -27.14 -56.02
C TYR A 296 -46.81 -27.33 -56.57
N THR A 297 -46.26 -26.32 -57.23
CA THR A 297 -44.90 -26.35 -57.80
C THR A 297 -44.04 -25.19 -57.31
N SER A 298 -42.71 -25.36 -57.32
CA SER A 298 -41.77 -24.28 -56.93
C SER A 298 -41.86 -23.06 -57.85
N VAL A 299 -42.23 -23.24 -59.11
CA VAL A 299 -42.40 -22.14 -60.08
C VAL A 299 -43.63 -21.31 -59.73
N GLU A 300 -44.73 -21.96 -59.34
CA GLU A 300 -45.93 -21.26 -58.85
C GLU A 300 -45.67 -20.56 -57.52
N GLN A 301 -44.88 -21.17 -56.63
CA GLN A 301 -44.50 -20.56 -55.35
C GLN A 301 -43.78 -19.21 -55.57
N LEU A 302 -42.78 -19.18 -56.47
CA LEU A 302 -42.03 -17.96 -56.76
C LEU A 302 -42.89 -16.90 -57.44
N ARG A 303 -43.82 -17.28 -58.31
CA ARG A 303 -44.79 -16.35 -58.90
C ARG A 303 -45.71 -15.74 -57.85
N ALA A 304 -46.25 -16.56 -56.94
CA ALA A 304 -47.12 -16.08 -55.87
C ALA A 304 -46.42 -15.07 -54.94
N VAL A 305 -45.12 -15.25 -54.66
CA VAL A 305 -44.32 -14.29 -53.88
C VAL A 305 -44.14 -12.99 -54.65
N ALA A 306 -43.78 -13.06 -55.94
CA ALA A 306 -43.64 -11.87 -56.80
C ALA A 306 -44.97 -11.10 -56.95
N ASP A 307 -46.10 -11.81 -57.07
CA ASP A 307 -47.43 -11.18 -57.14
C ASP A 307 -47.77 -10.45 -55.83
N ILE A 308 -47.31 -10.96 -54.67
CA ILE A 308 -47.48 -10.28 -53.36
C ILE A 308 -46.59 -9.04 -53.27
N GLU A 309 -45.35 -9.10 -53.77
CA GLU A 309 -44.47 -7.93 -53.88
C GLU A 309 -45.12 -6.84 -54.74
N GLU A 310 -45.63 -7.18 -55.93
CA GLU A 310 -46.31 -6.24 -56.81
C GLU A 310 -47.58 -5.67 -56.18
N LEU A 311 -48.37 -6.49 -55.49
CA LEU A 311 -49.57 -6.03 -54.78
C LEU A 311 -49.20 -5.08 -53.63
N TYR A 312 -48.13 -5.37 -52.90
CA TYR A 312 -47.61 -4.51 -51.83
C TYR A 312 -47.14 -3.17 -52.39
N ASP A 313 -46.42 -3.17 -53.50
CA ASP A 313 -45.98 -1.96 -54.19
C ASP A 313 -47.16 -1.11 -54.67
N VAL A 314 -48.24 -1.74 -55.16
CA VAL A 314 -49.47 -1.03 -55.55
C VAL A 314 -50.22 -0.46 -54.33
N LEU A 315 -50.25 -1.18 -53.21
CA LEU A 315 -50.94 -0.75 -51.99
C LEU A 315 -50.17 0.31 -51.21
N THR A 316 -48.84 0.29 -51.27
CA THR A 316 -47.97 1.24 -50.58
C THR A 316 -47.49 2.37 -51.49
N GLY A 317 -47.61 2.21 -52.80
CA GLY A 317 -47.31 3.18 -53.85
C GLY A 317 -48.50 4.08 -54.20
N GLN A 318 -48.82 5.01 -53.31
CA GLN A 318 -49.17 6.38 -53.68
C GLN A 318 -48.40 7.33 -52.76
N ASP A 319 -47.23 7.74 -53.23
CA ASP A 319 -46.70 9.12 -53.19
C ASP A 319 -45.37 9.11 -53.98
N SER A 320 -45.45 9.42 -55.28
CA SER A 320 -44.31 9.97 -56.05
C SER A 320 -44.13 11.44 -55.72
#